data_AF-A0AA43C2N9-F1
#
_entry.id   AF-A0AA43C2N9-F1
#
_cell.length_a   1.000
_cell.length_b   1.000
_cell.length_c   1.000
_cell.angle_alpha   90.00
_cell.angle_beta   90.00
_cell.angle_gamma   90.00
#
_symmetry.space_group_name_H-M   'P 1'
#
loop_
_entity.id
_entity.type
_entity.pdbx_description
1 polymer ?
#
loop_
_entity_poly.entity_id
_entity_poly.type
_entity_poly.pdbx_seq_one_letter_code
_entity_poly.pdbx_strand_id
1 'polypeptide(L)'
;MMPHSASLLAASASLALLLAPGLTPPEGVGGGTGWVETQKLLASDGAAGDEFGISVSVTTGALVVGAYFDDDNGTDSGSAYVFERDAGGTWVETKLLASDGEAGDEFGYAVSISGHDLVVGAWEDDATFIRQGSVYVFRRDPGGAWVETQKLLASDGEEGDIFGGSVSLSGDVLVVGAAGGNGETGAAYVFERDGGGVWVETQQLLASDGQDFDNFGTSVSVTTDVIVVGAPEDDAPGLDSGSAYVFERDGGGTWVETQKLLASDGAASDIFGVSVPTTGDVIVVGAVFDDDNGTDSGSAYVFERDGGGTFVETQKVLASDGAAGDNFGYSVSLSGDALVAGAWAHDDNGTDSGSAYVFERDGGGAWLETQELLASDGAEGDFFGSSVSMTADALAVGTSLGIFHPVRGEVEPRSDSRGLVRAARGHDGNGADAGSAYVFAFQLFSDGFESGDTSAWSSTVP
;
A
#
# COMPACT_ATOMS: atom_id res chain seq x y z
N MET A 1 -5.27 38.66 -49.49
CA MET A 1 -4.64 38.83 -48.17
C MET A 1 -5.58 38.20 -47.16
N MET A 2 -5.11 37.12 -46.49
CA MET A 2 -5.56 36.43 -45.25
C MET A 2 -6.99 36.69 -44.72
N PRO A 3 -7.70 35.64 -44.22
CA PRO A 3 -7.48 35.29 -42.80
C PRO A 3 -7.60 33.80 -42.39
N HIS A 4 -6.89 33.53 -41.28
CA HIS A 4 -7.19 32.68 -40.12
C HIS A 4 -7.42 31.17 -40.26
N SER A 5 -6.43 30.40 -39.79
CA SER A 5 -6.56 29.01 -39.33
C SER A 5 -6.86 29.02 -37.83
N ALA A 6 -7.97 28.38 -37.43
CA ALA A 6 -8.38 28.16 -36.06
C ALA A 6 -7.97 26.77 -35.57
N SER A 7 -7.66 26.73 -34.27
CA SER A 7 -7.26 25.60 -33.43
C SER A 7 -8.26 24.43 -33.43
N LEU A 8 -7.77 23.18 -33.46
CA LEU A 8 -8.54 21.99 -33.10
C LEU A 8 -8.25 21.68 -31.61
N LEU A 9 -9.26 21.86 -30.75
CA LEU A 9 -9.35 21.15 -29.48
C LEU A 9 -10.07 19.81 -29.76
N ALA A 10 -9.45 18.70 -29.36
CA ALA A 10 -10.14 17.43 -29.21
C ALA A 10 -10.67 17.37 -27.77
N ALA A 11 -11.99 17.23 -27.62
CA ALA A 11 -12.65 16.96 -26.35
C ALA A 11 -12.68 15.45 -26.10
N SER A 12 -12.24 15.02 -24.91
CA SER A 12 -12.51 13.69 -24.38
C SER A 12 -13.98 13.59 -23.97
N ALA A 13 -14.63 12.47 -24.28
CA ALA A 13 -15.99 12.17 -23.87
C ALA A 13 -15.95 11.19 -22.69
N SER A 14 -16.39 11.64 -21.52
CA SER A 14 -16.71 10.78 -20.38
C SER A 14 -18.06 10.10 -20.62
N LEU A 15 -18.11 8.77 -20.48
CA LEU A 15 -19.34 7.99 -20.53
C LEU A 15 -19.84 7.79 -19.10
N ALA A 16 -20.81 8.60 -18.67
CA ALA A 16 -21.53 8.39 -17.42
C ALA A 16 -22.66 7.37 -17.64
N LEU A 17 -22.60 6.21 -16.98
CA LEU A 17 -23.70 5.27 -16.93
C LEU A 17 -24.60 5.64 -15.74
N LEU A 18 -25.80 6.15 -16.03
CA LEU A 18 -26.80 6.51 -15.03
C LEU A 18 -27.55 5.23 -14.58
N LEU A 19 -27.28 4.71 -13.40
CA LEU A 19 -28.13 3.68 -12.78
C LEU A 19 -29.31 4.35 -12.04
N ALA A 20 -30.53 3.96 -12.40
CA ALA A 20 -31.74 4.41 -11.72
C ALA A 20 -31.93 3.64 -10.39
N PRO A 21 -32.45 4.27 -9.32
CA PRO A 21 -32.56 3.62 -8.02
C PRO A 21 -33.76 2.66 -7.97
N GLY A 22 -33.54 1.45 -7.46
CA GLY A 22 -34.62 0.67 -6.83
C GLY A 22 -34.92 -0.73 -7.35
N LEU A 23 -33.93 -1.54 -7.74
CA LEU A 23 -34.11 -3.01 -7.87
C LEU A 23 -32.87 -3.73 -7.35
N THR A 24 -33.02 -4.56 -6.32
CA THR A 24 -31.99 -5.54 -5.94
C THR A 24 -31.95 -6.65 -7.01
N PRO A 25 -30.79 -7.02 -7.55
CA PRO A 25 -30.70 -8.19 -8.42
C PRO A 25 -30.86 -9.48 -7.58
N PRO A 26 -31.48 -10.53 -8.13
CA PRO A 26 -31.55 -11.83 -7.48
C PRO A 26 -30.20 -12.54 -7.53
N GLU A 27 -29.93 -13.40 -6.54
CA GLU A 27 -28.73 -14.23 -6.42
C GLU A 27 -28.47 -15.07 -7.67
N GLY A 28 -27.19 -15.11 -8.09
CA GLY A 28 -26.68 -16.03 -9.10
C GLY A 28 -26.47 -15.40 -10.48
N VAL A 29 -25.26 -14.88 -10.68
CA VAL A 29 -24.72 -14.30 -11.94
C VAL A 29 -25.41 -13.01 -12.38
N GLY A 30 -25.25 -11.96 -11.58
CA GLY A 30 -25.53 -10.59 -11.98
C GLY A 30 -24.36 -10.02 -12.79
N GLY A 31 -24.65 -9.40 -13.94
CA GLY A 31 -23.68 -8.51 -14.59
C GLY A 31 -23.43 -7.32 -13.68
N GLY A 32 -22.28 -7.30 -13.02
CA GLY A 32 -21.83 -6.20 -12.16
C GLY A 32 -20.38 -5.88 -12.49
N THR A 33 -20.00 -4.62 -12.47
CA THR A 33 -18.60 -4.19 -12.53
C THR A 33 -17.95 -4.43 -11.17
N GLY A 34 -16.70 -4.86 -11.14
CA GLY A 34 -15.99 -5.05 -9.88
C GLY A 34 -14.62 -5.69 -10.04
N TRP A 35 -13.89 -5.78 -8.92
CA TRP A 35 -12.60 -6.45 -8.84
C TRP A 35 -12.81 -7.96 -8.75
N VAL A 36 -12.12 -8.70 -9.62
CA VAL A 36 -12.19 -10.16 -9.65
C VAL A 36 -10.80 -10.72 -9.43
N GLU A 37 -10.65 -11.65 -8.50
CA GLU A 37 -9.39 -12.38 -8.32
C GLU A 37 -9.05 -13.10 -9.62
N THR A 38 -7.86 -12.81 -10.16
CA THR A 38 -7.36 -13.40 -11.39
C THR A 38 -6.29 -14.45 -11.16
N GLN A 39 -5.54 -14.33 -10.05
CA GLN A 39 -4.41 -15.19 -9.75
C GLN A 39 -4.01 -15.07 -8.27
N LYS A 40 -3.74 -16.21 -7.64
CA LYS A 40 -2.89 -16.31 -6.44
C LYS A 40 -1.44 -16.53 -6.87
N LEU A 41 -0.53 -15.70 -6.38
CA LEU A 41 0.91 -15.78 -6.62
C LEU A 41 1.61 -16.26 -5.36
N LEU A 42 2.60 -17.13 -5.57
CA LEU A 42 3.48 -17.70 -4.56
C LEU A 42 4.91 -17.51 -5.02
N ALA A 43 5.85 -17.33 -4.09
CA ALA A 43 7.27 -17.43 -4.40
C ALA A 43 7.60 -18.85 -4.91
N SER A 44 8.36 -18.95 -6.00
CA SER A 44 8.71 -20.25 -6.60
C SER A 44 9.57 -21.15 -5.70
N ASP A 45 10.24 -20.55 -4.71
CA ASP A 45 11.11 -21.15 -3.71
C ASP A 45 10.63 -20.92 -2.26
N GLY A 46 9.42 -20.37 -2.07
CA GLY A 46 8.91 -19.99 -0.76
C GLY A 46 8.95 -21.13 0.27
N ALA A 47 9.45 -20.80 1.46
CA ALA A 47 9.59 -21.65 2.63
C ALA A 47 8.80 -21.12 3.83
N ALA A 48 8.65 -21.97 4.85
CA ALA A 48 7.85 -21.67 6.02
C ALA A 48 8.38 -20.48 6.80
N GLY A 49 7.57 -19.43 6.89
CA GLY A 49 7.91 -18.24 7.65
C GLY A 49 8.65 -17.16 6.86
N ASP A 50 8.84 -17.30 5.55
CA ASP A 50 9.48 -16.25 4.72
C ASP A 50 8.65 -14.95 4.66
N GLU A 51 7.37 -15.02 5.01
CA GLU A 51 6.41 -13.91 5.03
C GLU A 51 6.25 -13.21 3.67
N PHE A 52 6.23 -13.99 2.60
CA PHE A 52 5.85 -13.54 1.27
C PHE A 52 4.46 -12.88 1.28
N GLY A 53 4.38 -11.63 0.86
CA GLY A 53 3.15 -10.85 0.90
C GLY A 53 3.10 -9.81 2.03
N ILE A 54 4.16 -9.70 2.85
CA ILE A 54 4.26 -8.65 3.88
C ILE A 54 4.10 -7.24 3.29
N SER A 55 4.64 -7.03 2.09
CA SER A 55 4.56 -5.78 1.36
C SER A 55 4.31 -6.06 -0.10
N VAL A 56 3.42 -5.28 -0.70
CA VAL A 56 3.07 -5.38 -2.12
C VAL A 56 3.07 -4.01 -2.77
N SER A 57 3.52 -3.94 -4.02
CA SER A 57 3.42 -2.73 -4.83
C SER A 57 3.12 -3.08 -6.28
N VAL A 58 2.06 -2.52 -6.84
CA VAL A 58 1.54 -2.89 -8.16
C VAL A 58 1.58 -1.73 -9.15
N THR A 59 1.87 -2.08 -10.40
CA THR A 59 1.65 -1.25 -11.60
C THR A 59 0.75 -2.01 -12.56
N THR A 60 0.30 -1.38 -13.65
CA THR A 60 -0.50 -2.06 -14.69
C THR A 60 0.19 -3.32 -15.27
N GLY A 61 1.51 -3.42 -15.22
CA GLY A 61 2.27 -4.52 -15.86
C GLY A 61 3.13 -5.38 -14.93
N ALA A 62 3.34 -4.94 -13.69
CA ALA A 62 4.26 -5.59 -12.75
C ALA A 62 3.71 -5.51 -11.32
N LEU A 63 3.99 -6.55 -10.54
CA LEU A 63 3.77 -6.61 -9.10
C LEU A 63 5.10 -6.92 -8.43
N VAL A 64 5.39 -6.23 -7.33
CA VAL A 64 6.50 -6.53 -6.44
C VAL A 64 5.94 -7.03 -5.12
N VAL A 65 6.51 -8.11 -4.59
CA VAL A 65 6.12 -8.71 -3.32
C VAL A 65 7.35 -8.93 -2.45
N GLY A 66 7.33 -8.45 -1.22
CA GLY A 66 8.36 -8.70 -0.23
C GLY A 66 8.19 -10.03 0.49
N ALA A 67 9.31 -10.63 0.92
CA ALA A 67 9.39 -11.79 1.80
C ALA A 67 10.60 -11.60 2.74
N TYR A 68 10.40 -10.82 3.80
CA TYR A 68 11.49 -10.27 4.60
C TYR A 68 12.24 -11.29 5.47
N PHE A 69 11.67 -12.48 5.68
CA PHE A 69 12.33 -13.56 6.42
C PHE A 69 12.87 -14.68 5.52
N ASP A 70 12.92 -14.46 4.21
CA ASP A 70 13.54 -15.42 3.29
C ASP A 70 15.03 -15.64 3.59
N ASP A 71 15.46 -16.90 3.57
CA ASP A 71 16.75 -17.35 4.08
C ASP A 71 17.87 -17.48 3.01
N ASP A 72 17.60 -17.09 1.75
CA ASP A 72 18.46 -17.48 0.61
C ASP A 72 19.80 -16.75 0.53
N ASN A 73 19.94 -15.59 1.18
CA ASN A 73 21.18 -14.84 1.28
C ASN A 73 21.72 -14.74 2.72
N GLY A 74 21.22 -15.57 3.63
CA GLY A 74 21.49 -15.54 5.07
C GLY A 74 20.20 -15.79 5.86
N THR A 75 20.30 -16.24 7.11
CA THR A 75 19.09 -16.45 7.93
C THR A 75 18.34 -15.13 8.10
N ASP A 76 17.05 -15.10 7.78
CA ASP A 76 16.20 -13.90 7.81
C ASP A 76 16.82 -12.73 7.01
N SER A 77 17.57 -13.02 5.93
CA SER A 77 18.20 -11.99 5.08
C SER A 77 17.17 -11.24 4.22
N GLY A 78 16.07 -11.91 3.89
CA GLY A 78 14.96 -11.39 3.13
C GLY A 78 15.16 -11.40 1.61
N SER A 79 14.03 -11.34 0.90
CA SER A 79 13.92 -11.34 -0.55
C SER A 79 12.79 -10.44 -1.04
N ALA A 80 12.87 -10.02 -2.30
CA ALA A 80 11.75 -9.41 -3.01
C ALA A 80 11.54 -10.09 -4.37
N TYR A 81 10.28 -10.25 -4.78
CA TYR A 81 9.89 -10.97 -5.97
C TYR A 81 9.15 -10.03 -6.91
N VAL A 82 9.63 -9.93 -8.15
CA VAL A 82 8.96 -9.17 -9.21
C VAL A 82 8.24 -10.13 -10.13
N PHE A 83 6.93 -9.97 -10.25
CA PHE A 83 6.09 -10.66 -11.21
C PHE A 83 5.76 -9.70 -12.35
N GLU A 84 6.09 -10.08 -13.58
CA GLU A 84 5.73 -9.33 -14.79
C GLU A 84 4.90 -10.21 -15.73
N ARG A 85 3.87 -9.65 -16.38
CA ARG A 85 3.10 -10.41 -17.37
C ARG A 85 3.86 -10.53 -18.68
N ASP A 86 4.02 -11.76 -19.17
CA ASP A 86 4.52 -12.01 -20.51
C ASP A 86 3.47 -11.67 -21.59
N ALA A 87 3.86 -11.79 -22.87
CA ALA A 87 2.96 -11.53 -24.00
C ALA A 87 1.74 -12.49 -24.06
N GLY A 88 1.79 -13.61 -23.33
CA GLY A 88 0.69 -14.56 -23.18
C GLY A 88 -0.19 -14.28 -21.95
N GLY A 89 0.14 -13.27 -21.14
CA GLY A 89 -0.57 -12.93 -19.90
C GLY A 89 -0.19 -13.80 -18.69
N THR A 90 0.88 -14.59 -18.79
CA THR A 90 1.40 -15.39 -17.68
C THR A 90 2.37 -14.56 -16.85
N TRP A 91 2.29 -14.67 -15.53
CA TRP A 91 3.24 -14.02 -14.63
C TRP A 91 4.60 -14.73 -14.68
N VAL A 92 5.65 -13.94 -14.92
CA VAL A 92 7.05 -14.38 -14.90
C VAL A 92 7.70 -13.76 -13.68
N GLU A 93 8.25 -14.61 -12.83
CA GLU A 93 8.90 -14.24 -11.57
C GLU A 93 10.38 -13.89 -11.80
N THR A 94 10.86 -12.88 -11.09
CA THR A 94 12.28 -12.56 -10.89
C THR A 94 12.52 -12.30 -9.40
N LYS A 95 13.33 -13.13 -8.76
CA LYS A 95 13.79 -12.93 -7.38
C LYS A 95 14.90 -11.89 -7.33
N LEU A 96 14.82 -10.97 -6.38
CA LEU A 96 15.77 -9.92 -6.07
C LEU A 96 16.35 -10.18 -4.67
N LEU A 97 17.67 -10.08 -4.58
CA LEU A 97 18.44 -10.16 -3.34
C LEU A 97 19.26 -8.88 -3.22
N ALA A 98 19.46 -8.40 -2.00
CA ALA A 98 20.46 -7.36 -1.71
C ALA A 98 21.86 -7.87 -2.09
N SER A 99 22.66 -7.04 -2.78
CA SER A 99 23.99 -7.44 -3.22
C SER A 99 24.98 -7.72 -2.08
N ASP A 100 24.73 -7.16 -0.90
CA ASP A 100 25.46 -7.37 0.34
C ASP A 100 24.57 -7.87 1.48
N GLY A 101 23.42 -8.49 1.16
CA GLY A 101 22.52 -9.01 2.19
C GLY A 101 23.18 -10.09 3.05
N GLU A 102 22.93 -10.00 4.35
CA GLU A 102 23.43 -10.88 5.39
C GLU A 102 22.28 -11.29 6.33
N ALA A 103 22.59 -12.11 7.34
CA ALA A 103 21.58 -12.64 8.24
C ALA A 103 20.93 -11.53 9.11
N GLY A 104 19.61 -11.42 9.06
CA GLY A 104 18.82 -10.48 9.84
C GLY A 104 18.63 -9.10 9.21
N ASP A 105 19.06 -8.87 7.97
CA ASP A 105 18.87 -7.57 7.30
C ASP A 105 17.40 -7.31 6.92
N GLU A 106 16.58 -8.37 6.85
CA GLU A 106 15.15 -8.33 6.59
C GLU A 106 14.76 -7.58 5.29
N PHE A 107 15.50 -7.82 4.20
CA PHE A 107 15.25 -7.24 2.88
C PHE A 107 13.88 -7.65 2.33
N GLY A 108 13.10 -6.69 1.83
CA GLY A 108 11.73 -6.95 1.35
C GLY A 108 10.66 -6.56 2.37
N TYR A 109 11.05 -6.01 3.53
CA TYR A 109 10.09 -5.49 4.50
C TYR A 109 9.16 -4.43 3.88
N ALA A 110 9.71 -3.50 3.09
CA ALA A 110 8.94 -2.51 2.35
C ALA A 110 9.35 -2.50 0.87
N VAL A 111 8.38 -2.39 -0.04
CA VAL A 111 8.61 -2.33 -1.49
C VAL A 111 7.81 -1.22 -2.16
N SER A 112 8.37 -0.59 -3.18
CA SER A 112 7.64 0.35 -4.04
C SER A 112 8.16 0.29 -5.48
N ILE A 113 7.26 0.27 -6.45
CA ILE A 113 7.60 0.26 -7.88
C ILE A 113 6.96 1.44 -8.61
N SER A 114 7.76 2.12 -9.44
CA SER A 114 7.30 3.21 -10.31
C SER A 114 8.02 3.17 -11.64
N GLY A 115 7.29 2.88 -12.72
CA GLY A 115 7.85 2.82 -14.07
C GLY A 115 8.95 1.75 -14.22
N HIS A 116 10.20 2.19 -14.30
CA HIS A 116 11.38 1.32 -14.49
C HIS A 116 12.22 1.18 -13.22
N ASP A 117 11.75 1.70 -12.11
CA ASP A 117 12.48 1.77 -10.86
C ASP A 117 11.68 1.07 -9.77
N LEU A 118 12.40 0.36 -8.92
CA LEU A 118 11.88 -0.43 -7.83
C LEU A 118 12.80 -0.19 -6.63
N VAL A 119 12.21 0.05 -5.47
CA VAL A 119 12.93 0.22 -4.21
C VAL A 119 12.51 -0.86 -3.22
N VAL A 120 13.49 -1.38 -2.48
CA VAL A 120 13.28 -2.38 -1.44
C VAL A 120 13.98 -1.93 -0.16
N GLY A 121 13.24 -1.90 0.94
CA GLY A 121 13.77 -1.66 2.28
C GLY A 121 14.29 -2.94 2.93
N ALA A 122 15.40 -2.79 3.65
CA ALA A 122 15.99 -3.77 4.56
C ALA A 122 16.21 -3.03 5.89
N TRP A 123 15.15 -2.90 6.66
CA TRP A 123 15.08 -1.99 7.81
C TRP A 123 15.96 -2.40 8.99
N GLU A 124 16.38 -3.66 9.05
CA GLU A 124 17.26 -4.21 10.10
C GLU A 124 18.71 -4.35 9.62
N ASP A 125 19.02 -3.92 8.37
CA ASP A 125 20.37 -3.98 7.80
C ASP A 125 21.41 -3.29 8.68
N ASP A 126 22.44 -4.07 9.04
CA ASP A 126 23.60 -3.62 9.80
C ASP A 126 24.60 -2.93 8.86
N ALA A 127 24.31 -1.69 8.45
CA ALA A 127 25.17 -0.92 7.56
C ALA A 127 26.44 -0.40 8.27
N THR A 128 26.43 0.86 8.71
CA THR A 128 27.53 1.43 9.52
C THR A 128 27.29 1.18 11.00
N PHE A 129 26.01 1.16 11.41
CA PHE A 129 25.55 0.90 12.76
C PHE A 129 24.58 -0.29 12.77
N ILE A 130 24.38 -0.86 13.96
CA ILE A 130 23.46 -1.99 14.14
C ILE A 130 22.03 -1.51 13.89
N ARG A 131 21.26 -2.23 13.06
CA ARG A 131 19.87 -1.91 12.70
C ARG A 131 19.69 -0.46 12.25
N GLN A 132 20.69 0.06 11.54
CA GLN A 132 20.59 1.38 10.92
C GLN A 132 19.53 1.37 9.82
N GLY A 133 19.44 0.24 9.10
CA GLY A 133 18.56 0.04 7.98
C GLY A 133 19.12 0.62 6.67
N SER A 134 18.66 0.04 5.57
CA SER A 134 19.09 0.36 4.21
C SER A 134 17.95 0.30 3.20
N VAL A 135 18.09 1.02 2.09
CA VAL A 135 17.20 0.89 0.92
C VAL A 135 17.99 0.60 -0.34
N TYR A 136 17.53 -0.37 -1.12
CA TYR A 136 18.16 -0.80 -2.35
C TYR A 136 17.31 -0.38 -3.56
N VAL A 137 17.96 0.25 -4.53
CA VAL A 137 17.32 0.73 -5.76
C VAL A 137 17.66 -0.19 -6.91
N PHE A 138 16.63 -0.84 -7.46
CA PHE A 138 16.71 -1.64 -8.66
C PHE A 138 16.16 -0.86 -9.84
N ARG A 139 16.87 -0.90 -10.97
CA ARG A 139 16.40 -0.34 -12.23
C ARG A 139 16.32 -1.42 -13.30
N ARG A 140 15.24 -1.41 -14.05
CA ARG A 140 15.06 -2.30 -15.19
C ARG A 140 15.93 -1.86 -16.35
N ASP A 141 16.80 -2.74 -16.80
CA ASP A 141 17.69 -2.51 -17.94
C ASP A 141 16.94 -2.66 -19.29
N PRO A 142 17.55 -2.23 -20.42
CA PRO A 142 16.93 -2.39 -21.74
C PRO A 142 16.73 -3.85 -22.19
N GLY A 143 17.39 -4.80 -21.53
CA GLY A 143 17.23 -6.24 -21.74
C GLY A 143 16.05 -6.83 -20.94
N GLY A 144 15.46 -6.05 -20.04
CA GLY A 144 14.35 -6.45 -19.17
C GLY A 144 14.77 -7.01 -17.81
N ALA A 145 16.07 -7.02 -17.48
CA ALA A 145 16.56 -7.48 -16.19
C ALA A 145 16.51 -6.36 -15.15
N TRP A 146 16.17 -6.69 -13.91
CA TRP A 146 16.32 -5.79 -12.78
C TRP A 146 17.75 -5.80 -12.27
N VAL A 147 18.36 -4.63 -12.17
CA VAL A 147 19.75 -4.46 -11.75
C VAL A 147 19.78 -3.53 -10.54
N GLU A 148 20.42 -3.96 -9.47
CA GLU A 148 20.70 -3.08 -8.33
C GLU A 148 21.66 -1.97 -8.78
N THR A 149 21.23 -0.73 -8.59
CA THR A 149 21.96 0.47 -9.02
C THR A 149 22.55 1.25 -7.86
N GLN A 150 21.90 1.24 -6.70
CA GLN A 150 22.32 1.97 -5.50
C GLN A 150 21.83 1.28 -4.24
N LYS A 151 22.66 1.32 -3.18
CA LYS A 151 22.26 1.20 -1.78
C LYS A 151 22.21 2.61 -1.18
N LEU A 152 21.12 2.96 -0.53
CA LEU A 152 20.85 4.26 0.08
C LEU A 152 20.85 4.11 1.60
N LEU A 153 21.46 5.08 2.27
CA LEU A 153 21.52 5.21 3.73
C LEU A 153 21.11 6.63 4.09
N ALA A 154 20.52 6.82 5.27
CA ALA A 154 20.32 8.15 5.84
C ALA A 154 21.68 8.84 6.07
N SER A 155 21.80 10.11 5.70
CA SER A 155 23.05 10.88 5.82
C SER A 155 23.53 11.07 7.26
N ASP A 156 22.62 10.98 8.22
CA ASP A 156 22.84 11.07 9.66
C ASP A 156 22.48 9.77 10.40
N GLY A 157 22.40 8.64 9.69
CA GLY A 157 21.85 7.43 10.30
C GLY A 157 22.70 6.89 11.47
N GLU A 158 22.02 6.37 12.48
CA GLU A 158 22.56 5.87 13.75
C GLU A 158 22.02 4.45 14.07
N GLU A 159 22.39 3.92 15.24
CA GLU A 159 21.93 2.60 15.71
C GLU A 159 20.42 2.59 15.98
N GLY A 160 19.70 1.67 15.34
CA GLY A 160 18.26 1.49 15.57
C GLY A 160 17.35 2.48 14.84
N ASP A 161 17.87 3.27 13.90
CA ASP A 161 17.07 4.21 13.11
C ASP A 161 16.03 3.52 12.23
N ILE A 162 16.23 2.24 11.91
CA ILE A 162 15.36 1.39 11.09
C ILE A 162 14.97 2.04 9.74
N PHE A 163 15.96 2.69 9.10
CA PHE A 163 15.79 3.31 7.80
C PHE A 163 15.37 2.29 6.74
N GLY A 164 14.33 2.59 5.96
CA GLY A 164 13.77 1.64 5.01
C GLY A 164 12.60 0.83 5.55
N GLY A 165 12.16 1.09 6.79
CA GLY A 165 10.92 0.53 7.34
C GLY A 165 9.66 0.92 6.55
N SER A 166 9.69 2.04 5.83
CA SER A 166 8.68 2.41 4.86
C SER A 166 9.31 3.11 3.65
N VAL A 167 8.79 2.85 2.45
CA VAL A 167 9.28 3.45 1.20
C VAL A 167 8.13 3.84 0.29
N SER A 168 8.26 4.97 -0.40
CA SER A 168 7.32 5.39 -1.45
C SER A 168 8.05 6.06 -2.60
N LEU A 169 7.73 5.65 -3.82
CA LEU A 169 8.40 6.09 -5.04
C LEU A 169 7.40 6.65 -6.06
N SER A 170 7.61 7.90 -6.50
CA SER A 170 6.83 8.53 -7.56
C SER A 170 7.75 9.26 -8.54
N GLY A 171 8.02 8.63 -9.68
CA GLY A 171 8.89 9.20 -10.72
C GLY A 171 10.32 9.43 -10.20
N ASP A 172 10.72 10.70 -10.11
CA ASP A 172 12.08 11.11 -9.69
C ASP A 172 12.16 11.51 -8.21
N VAL A 173 11.13 11.20 -7.41
CA VAL A 173 11.10 11.44 -5.95
C VAL A 173 10.88 10.11 -5.22
N LEU A 174 11.75 9.83 -4.26
CA LEU A 174 11.70 8.70 -3.34
C LEU A 174 11.66 9.24 -1.91
N VAL A 175 10.77 8.71 -1.09
CA VAL A 175 10.72 8.99 0.34
C VAL A 175 10.95 7.69 1.11
N VAL A 176 11.80 7.76 2.13
CA VAL A 176 12.13 6.63 3.00
C VAL A 176 11.91 7.02 4.46
N GLY A 177 11.14 6.21 5.19
CA GLY A 177 10.94 6.38 6.63
C GLY A 177 12.04 5.73 7.48
N ALA A 178 12.28 6.31 8.65
CA ALA A 178 13.19 5.83 9.69
C ALA A 178 12.56 6.11 11.06
N ALA A 179 11.56 5.32 11.45
CA ALA A 179 10.72 5.59 12.61
C ALA A 179 11.49 5.50 13.94
N GLY A 180 12.56 4.71 14.02
CA GLY A 180 13.41 4.61 15.21
C GLY A 180 14.41 5.76 15.35
N GLY A 181 14.55 6.61 14.33
CA GLY A 181 15.48 7.72 14.31
C GLY A 181 15.20 8.77 15.39
N ASN A 182 16.23 9.55 15.75
CA ASN A 182 16.12 10.67 16.69
C ASN A 182 15.54 10.30 18.08
N GLY A 183 15.87 9.11 18.59
CA GLY A 183 15.32 8.63 19.87
C GLY A 183 13.84 8.26 19.75
N GLU A 184 13.47 7.58 18.66
CA GLU A 184 12.09 7.13 18.38
C GLU A 184 11.10 8.30 18.13
N THR A 185 11.57 9.55 18.02
CA THR A 185 10.75 10.63 17.43
C THR A 185 10.46 10.35 15.96
N GLY A 186 11.43 9.72 15.26
CA GLY A 186 11.34 9.33 13.87
C GLY A 186 11.75 10.42 12.87
N ALA A 187 12.02 10.00 11.63
CA ALA A 187 12.36 10.86 10.50
C ALA A 187 11.89 10.26 9.17
N ALA A 188 11.80 11.10 8.14
CA ALA A 188 11.67 10.65 6.75
C ALA A 188 12.67 11.38 5.86
N TYR A 189 13.21 10.70 4.87
CA TYR A 189 14.27 11.21 4.00
C TYR A 189 13.82 11.26 2.56
N VAL A 190 14.01 12.40 1.92
CA VAL A 190 13.68 12.63 0.52
C VAL A 190 14.93 12.46 -0.31
N PHE A 191 14.84 11.56 -1.29
CA PHE A 191 15.82 11.37 -2.33
C PHE A 191 15.24 11.84 -3.66
N GLU A 192 15.99 12.66 -4.40
CA GLU A 192 15.65 13.06 -5.76
C GLU A 192 16.65 12.48 -6.74
N ARG A 193 16.17 12.03 -7.89
CA ARG A 193 17.03 11.52 -8.96
C ARG A 193 17.65 12.67 -9.74
N ASP A 194 18.97 12.70 -9.80
CA ASP A 194 19.71 13.68 -10.58
C ASP A 194 19.66 13.41 -12.09
N GLY A 195 20.18 14.35 -12.90
CA GLY A 195 20.22 14.21 -14.36
C GLY A 195 21.12 13.08 -14.89
N GLY A 196 21.94 12.47 -14.03
CA GLY A 196 22.73 11.27 -14.31
C GLY A 196 22.01 9.96 -13.95
N GLY A 197 20.83 10.06 -13.34
CA GLY A 197 20.04 8.92 -12.90
C GLY A 197 20.38 8.44 -11.49
N VAL A 198 21.15 9.21 -10.72
CA VAL A 198 21.58 8.86 -9.37
C VAL A 198 20.62 9.48 -8.35
N TRP A 199 20.11 8.67 -7.42
CA TRP A 199 19.37 9.13 -6.27
C TRP A 199 20.28 9.83 -5.26
N VAL A 200 19.91 11.04 -4.86
CA VAL A 200 20.65 11.87 -3.92
C VAL A 200 19.69 12.33 -2.83
N GLU A 201 20.08 12.16 -1.57
CA GLU A 201 19.33 12.72 -0.44
C GLU A 201 19.33 14.25 -0.55
N THR A 202 18.14 14.84 -0.65
CA THR A 202 17.97 16.29 -0.76
C THR A 202 17.46 16.91 0.52
N GLN A 203 16.76 16.14 1.36
CA GLN A 203 16.14 16.67 2.56
C GLN A 203 15.82 15.58 3.59
N GLN A 204 16.00 15.90 4.88
CA GLN A 204 15.40 15.19 6.01
C GLN A 204 14.13 15.95 6.44
N LEU A 205 13.05 15.22 6.64
CA LEU A 205 11.75 15.69 7.13
C LEU A 205 11.59 15.24 8.58
N LEU A 206 11.18 16.18 9.42
CA LEU A 206 10.87 15.98 10.83
C LEU A 206 9.51 16.60 11.09
N ALA A 207 8.72 16.00 11.99
CA ALA A 207 7.51 16.64 12.50
C ALA A 207 7.85 17.95 13.23
N SER A 208 7.12 19.02 12.95
CA SER A 208 7.38 20.33 13.56
C SER A 208 7.17 20.37 15.08
N ASP A 209 6.38 19.44 15.62
CA ASP A 209 6.10 19.26 17.04
C ASP A 209 6.52 17.89 17.60
N GLY A 210 7.32 17.11 16.84
CA GLY A 210 7.71 15.75 17.20
C GLY A 210 8.32 15.61 18.60
N GLN A 211 7.92 14.55 19.28
CA GLN A 211 8.38 14.09 20.58
C GLN A 211 8.94 12.66 20.49
N ASP A 212 9.74 12.28 21.49
CA ASP A 212 10.22 10.90 21.63
C ASP A 212 9.02 9.92 21.56
N PHE A 213 9.20 8.83 20.82
CA PHE A 213 8.22 7.76 20.61
C PHE A 213 7.03 8.07 19.68
N ASP A 214 6.96 9.25 19.04
CA ASP A 214 5.90 9.54 18.06
C ASP A 214 5.99 8.64 16.79
N ASN A 215 7.15 8.02 16.55
CA ASN A 215 7.41 7.10 15.44
C ASN A 215 7.11 7.70 14.06
N PHE A 216 7.46 8.97 13.85
CA PHE A 216 7.34 9.66 12.57
C PHE A 216 8.13 8.93 11.48
N GLY A 217 7.51 8.66 10.33
CA GLY A 217 8.12 7.87 9.25
C GLY A 217 7.74 6.40 9.28
N THR A 218 6.85 5.98 10.18
CA THR A 218 6.26 4.62 10.16
C THR A 218 5.59 4.32 8.83
N SER A 219 4.93 5.31 8.24
CA SER A 219 4.34 5.23 6.91
C SER A 219 4.67 6.48 6.11
N VAL A 220 4.94 6.30 4.80
CA VAL A 220 5.21 7.41 3.88
C VAL A 220 4.47 7.23 2.57
N SER A 221 4.03 8.33 1.97
CA SER A 221 3.48 8.36 0.62
C SER A 221 3.95 9.62 -0.11
N VAL A 222 4.29 9.50 -1.39
CA VAL A 222 4.80 10.61 -2.20
C VAL A 222 4.15 10.69 -3.56
N THR A 223 3.87 11.92 -3.98
CA THR A 223 3.60 12.33 -5.36
C THR A 223 4.67 13.33 -5.81
N THR A 224 4.53 13.91 -7.00
CA THR A 224 5.44 14.98 -7.45
C THR A 224 5.43 16.22 -6.54
N ASP A 225 4.30 16.52 -5.89
CA ASP A 225 4.09 17.80 -5.20
C ASP A 225 3.67 17.66 -3.72
N VAL A 226 3.31 16.45 -3.28
CA VAL A 226 2.85 16.18 -1.90
C VAL A 226 3.57 14.96 -1.34
N ILE A 227 4.08 15.09 -0.12
CA ILE A 227 4.54 13.99 0.74
C ILE A 227 3.64 13.93 1.97
N VAL A 228 3.24 12.73 2.36
CA VAL A 228 2.54 12.48 3.62
C VAL A 228 3.38 11.51 4.46
N VAL A 229 3.54 11.81 5.74
CA VAL A 229 4.27 10.98 6.68
C VAL A 229 3.43 10.71 7.93
N GLY A 230 3.27 9.45 8.30
CA GLY A 230 2.56 9.05 9.50
C GLY A 230 3.44 9.04 10.75
N ALA A 231 2.85 9.39 11.88
CA ALA A 231 3.41 9.30 13.24
C ALA A 231 2.33 8.68 14.14
N PRO A 232 2.16 7.35 14.09
CA PRO A 232 1.02 6.67 14.70
C PRO A 232 0.98 6.71 16.23
N GLU A 233 2.11 7.03 16.88
CA GLU A 233 2.21 7.12 18.34
C GLU A 233 2.25 8.57 18.84
N ASP A 234 1.99 9.55 17.96
CA ASP A 234 1.85 10.96 18.36
C ASP A 234 0.65 11.17 19.31
N ASP A 235 0.89 11.91 20.38
CA ASP A 235 -0.05 12.14 21.48
C ASP A 235 -1.10 13.25 21.21
N ALA A 236 -1.60 13.36 19.98
CA ALA A 236 -2.59 14.38 19.60
C ALA A 236 -3.79 13.80 18.82
N PRO A 237 -5.04 14.00 19.28
CA PRO A 237 -5.46 14.71 20.49
C PRO A 237 -5.36 13.91 21.82
N GLY A 238 -5.04 12.62 21.78
CA GLY A 238 -4.97 11.71 22.93
C GLY A 238 -3.68 10.87 22.94
N LEU A 239 -3.46 10.09 24.01
CA LEU A 239 -2.27 9.23 24.12
C LEU A 239 -2.24 8.22 22.97
N ASP A 240 -1.16 8.17 22.20
CA ASP A 240 -1.00 7.30 21.03
C ASP A 240 -2.21 7.38 20.06
N SER A 241 -2.90 8.52 19.97
CA SER A 241 -4.02 8.66 19.03
C SER A 241 -3.53 8.78 17.59
N GLY A 242 -2.30 9.25 17.40
CA GLY A 242 -1.58 9.30 16.16
C GLY A 242 -1.88 10.52 15.28
N SER A 243 -0.95 10.81 14.37
CA SER A 243 -0.99 11.95 13.46
C SER A 243 -0.46 11.61 12.07
N ALA A 244 -0.81 12.44 11.09
CA ALA A 244 -0.16 12.45 9.77
C ALA A 244 0.26 13.88 9.38
N TYR A 245 1.43 14.01 8.75
CA TYR A 245 2.01 15.32 8.41
C TYR A 245 2.13 15.45 6.90
N VAL A 246 1.70 16.61 6.38
CA VAL A 246 1.66 16.91 4.95
C VAL A 246 2.76 17.90 4.61
N PHE A 247 3.66 17.49 3.73
CA PHE A 247 4.71 18.33 3.18
C PHE A 247 4.41 18.65 1.72
N GLU A 248 4.49 19.92 1.36
CA GLU A 248 4.29 20.38 -0.02
C GLU A 248 5.57 21.01 -0.56
N ARG A 249 5.80 20.82 -1.86
CA ARG A 249 6.97 21.36 -2.51
C ARG A 249 6.80 22.84 -2.82
N ASP A 250 7.69 23.67 -2.28
CA ASP A 250 7.69 25.11 -2.55
C ASP A 250 8.26 25.44 -3.95
N GLY A 251 8.13 26.71 -4.37
CA GLY A 251 8.62 27.15 -5.68
C GLY A 251 10.15 27.11 -5.84
N GLY A 252 10.90 26.85 -4.76
CA GLY A 252 12.35 26.62 -4.76
C GLY A 252 12.72 25.13 -4.81
N GLY A 253 11.74 24.23 -4.76
CA GLY A 253 11.95 22.78 -4.76
C GLY A 253 12.12 22.17 -3.37
N THR A 254 11.91 22.93 -2.30
CA THR A 254 12.04 22.45 -0.90
C THR A 254 10.71 21.90 -0.41
N TRP A 255 10.73 20.80 0.35
CA TRP A 255 9.54 20.26 0.99
C TRP A 255 9.28 20.98 2.31
N VAL A 256 8.07 21.51 2.48
CA VAL A 256 7.68 22.30 3.66
C VAL A 256 6.46 21.67 4.30
N GLU A 257 6.52 21.41 5.60
CA GLU A 257 5.34 20.99 6.37
C GLU A 257 4.28 22.09 6.29
N THR A 258 3.11 21.75 5.77
CA THR A 258 1.99 22.67 5.60
C THR A 258 0.88 22.39 6.60
N GLN A 259 0.69 21.12 6.97
CA GLN A 259 -0.44 20.67 7.78
C GLN A 259 -0.07 19.44 8.62
N LYS A 260 -0.63 19.38 9.83
CA LYS A 260 -0.77 18.18 10.66
C LYS A 260 -2.25 17.78 10.60
N LEU A 261 -2.51 16.54 10.22
CA LEU A 261 -3.83 15.93 10.11
C LEU A 261 -4.09 15.09 11.36
N LEU A 262 -5.26 15.28 11.95
CA LEU A 262 -5.76 14.53 13.09
C LEU A 262 -7.13 13.95 12.71
N ALA A 263 -7.46 12.77 13.22
CA ALA A 263 -8.83 12.29 13.20
C ALA A 263 -9.77 13.24 13.96
N SER A 264 -10.93 13.58 13.39
CA SER A 264 -11.88 14.51 14.00
C SER A 264 -12.45 14.02 15.35
N ASP A 265 -12.42 12.72 15.59
CA ASP A 265 -12.86 11.99 16.78
C ASP A 265 -11.74 11.17 17.43
N GLY A 266 -10.47 11.43 17.08
CA GLY A 266 -9.32 10.66 17.54
C GLY A 266 -9.31 10.43 19.07
N ALA A 267 -9.24 9.16 19.44
CA ALA A 267 -9.17 8.67 20.80
C ALA A 267 -7.81 8.03 21.09
N ALA A 268 -7.57 7.75 22.38
CA ALA A 268 -6.29 7.20 22.80
C ALA A 268 -6.10 5.78 22.23
N SER A 269 -4.91 5.52 21.69
CA SER A 269 -4.52 4.25 21.09
C SER A 269 -5.27 3.88 19.80
N ASP A 270 -5.89 4.82 19.09
CA ASP A 270 -6.48 4.57 17.76
C ASP A 270 -5.41 4.36 16.67
N ILE A 271 -4.16 4.80 16.91
CA ILE A 271 -2.99 4.62 16.03
C ILE A 271 -3.24 5.20 14.62
N PHE A 272 -3.75 6.44 14.57
CA PHE A 272 -3.94 7.19 13.32
C PHE A 272 -2.59 7.50 12.65
N GLY A 273 -2.44 7.19 11.36
CA GLY A 273 -1.18 7.40 10.64
C GLY A 273 -0.40 6.11 10.37
N VAL A 274 -0.95 4.94 10.69
CA VAL A 274 -0.34 3.65 10.34
C VAL A 274 -0.24 3.43 8.82
N SER A 275 -1.15 4.03 8.05
CA SER A 275 -1.12 4.07 6.58
C SER A 275 -1.54 5.46 6.09
N VAL A 276 -0.86 6.00 5.06
CA VAL A 276 -1.05 7.39 4.62
C VAL A 276 -1.02 7.60 3.08
N PRO A 277 -1.68 6.77 2.25
CA PRO A 277 -1.62 6.93 0.79
C PRO A 277 -2.18 8.29 0.32
N THR A 278 -1.57 8.86 -0.73
CA THR A 278 -2.05 10.09 -1.35
C THR A 278 -2.04 10.06 -2.88
N THR A 279 -3.01 10.74 -3.50
CA THR A 279 -3.01 11.09 -4.93
C THR A 279 -2.59 12.55 -5.20
N GLY A 280 -2.21 13.29 -4.15
CA GLY A 280 -1.88 14.72 -4.19
C GLY A 280 -3.06 15.65 -3.90
N ASP A 281 -4.29 15.23 -4.26
CA ASP A 281 -5.54 15.94 -3.94
C ASP A 281 -6.38 15.23 -2.88
N VAL A 282 -6.13 13.94 -2.67
CA VAL A 282 -6.77 13.13 -1.63
C VAL A 282 -5.67 12.47 -0.79
N ILE A 283 -5.86 12.45 0.51
CA ILE A 283 -5.06 11.71 1.49
C ILE A 283 -6.02 10.80 2.24
N VAL A 284 -5.69 9.53 2.39
CA VAL A 284 -6.41 8.64 3.29
C VAL A 284 -5.47 8.27 4.42
N VAL A 285 -5.96 8.27 5.65
CA VAL A 285 -5.18 7.90 6.83
C VAL A 285 -5.88 6.80 7.61
N GLY A 286 -5.19 5.68 7.81
CA GLY A 286 -5.69 4.57 8.63
C GLY A 286 -5.52 4.82 10.13
N ALA A 287 -6.50 4.38 10.92
CA ALA A 287 -6.47 4.29 12.38
C ALA A 287 -6.91 2.88 12.76
N VAL A 288 -5.94 1.98 12.88
CA VAL A 288 -6.17 0.53 12.90
C VAL A 288 -6.93 0.04 14.13
N PHE A 289 -6.84 0.76 15.25
CA PHE A 289 -7.46 0.35 16.52
C PHE A 289 -8.65 1.23 16.92
N ASP A 290 -9.22 1.98 15.97
CA ASP A 290 -10.43 2.74 16.20
C ASP A 290 -11.64 1.83 16.57
N ASP A 291 -12.42 2.26 17.55
CA ASP A 291 -13.38 1.42 18.27
C ASP A 291 -14.84 1.53 17.76
N ASP A 292 -15.11 2.25 16.67
CA ASP A 292 -16.47 2.67 16.31
C ASP A 292 -17.45 1.52 16.01
N ASN A 293 -16.96 0.44 15.40
CA ASN A 293 -17.75 -0.76 15.06
C ASN A 293 -17.45 -1.96 15.97
N GLY A 294 -16.65 -1.76 17.02
CA GLY A 294 -16.18 -2.79 17.93
C GLY A 294 -14.79 -2.45 18.43
N THR A 295 -14.36 -3.03 19.56
CA THR A 295 -13.00 -2.78 20.07
C THR A 295 -11.96 -3.16 19.03
N ASP A 296 -11.05 -2.26 18.68
CA ASP A 296 -10.02 -2.44 17.65
C ASP A 296 -10.61 -2.84 16.27
N SER A 297 -11.80 -2.32 15.92
CA SER A 297 -12.43 -2.59 14.62
C SER A 297 -11.74 -1.90 13.45
N GLY A 298 -11.12 -0.75 13.74
CA GLY A 298 -10.37 0.06 12.80
C GLY A 298 -11.21 0.97 11.91
N SER A 299 -10.56 2.02 11.42
CA SER A 299 -11.15 3.08 10.60
C SER A 299 -10.15 3.63 9.58
N ALA A 300 -10.66 4.30 8.54
CA ALA A 300 -9.83 5.13 7.68
C ALA A 300 -10.51 6.49 7.41
N TYR A 301 -9.71 7.55 7.38
CA TYR A 301 -10.17 8.92 7.28
C TYR A 301 -9.72 9.53 5.96
N VAL A 302 -10.67 10.10 5.22
CA VAL A 302 -10.44 10.70 3.91
C VAL A 302 -10.37 12.21 4.02
N PHE A 303 -9.20 12.75 3.68
CA PHE A 303 -8.95 14.17 3.59
C PHE A 303 -8.87 14.60 2.13
N GLU A 304 -9.68 15.59 1.75
CA GLU A 304 -9.67 16.14 0.40
C GLU A 304 -9.17 17.58 0.41
N ARG A 305 -8.38 17.92 -0.61
CA ARG A 305 -7.89 19.28 -0.79
C ARG A 305 -9.02 20.21 -1.21
N ASP A 306 -9.27 21.23 -0.39
CA ASP A 306 -10.27 22.25 -0.65
C ASP A 306 -9.79 23.29 -1.70
N GLY A 307 -10.69 24.20 -2.09
CA GLY A 307 -10.36 25.26 -3.05
C GLY A 307 -9.34 26.30 -2.53
N GLY A 308 -8.99 26.26 -1.25
CA GLY A 308 -7.93 27.06 -0.63
C GLY A 308 -6.57 26.35 -0.58
N GLY A 309 -6.52 25.07 -0.98
CA GLY A 309 -5.31 24.24 -0.94
C GLY A 309 -5.11 23.48 0.37
N THR A 310 -6.06 23.55 1.31
CA THR A 310 -5.98 22.87 2.61
C THR A 310 -6.63 21.48 2.52
N PHE A 311 -6.06 20.48 3.18
CA PHE A 311 -6.70 19.18 3.30
C PHE A 311 -7.71 19.21 4.44
N VAL A 312 -8.94 18.80 4.15
CA VAL A 312 -10.04 18.78 5.12
C VAL A 312 -10.60 17.38 5.18
N GLU A 313 -10.81 16.86 6.39
CA GLU A 313 -11.52 15.59 6.59
C GLU A 313 -12.93 15.72 6.01
N THR A 314 -13.23 14.90 5.01
CA THR A 314 -14.52 14.87 4.32
C THR A 314 -15.36 13.66 4.72
N GLN A 315 -14.69 12.57 5.10
CA GLN A 315 -15.35 11.33 5.40
C GLN A 315 -14.48 10.43 6.29
N LYS A 316 -15.11 9.70 7.20
CA LYS A 316 -14.58 8.49 7.86
C LYS A 316 -15.24 7.28 7.16
N VAL A 317 -14.43 6.34 6.70
CA VAL A 317 -14.89 5.07 6.11
C VAL A 317 -14.61 3.92 7.08
N LEU A 318 -15.57 3.00 7.14
CA LEU A 318 -15.58 1.82 8.00
C LEU A 318 -15.92 0.61 7.13
N ALA A 319 -15.42 -0.57 7.50
CA ALA A 319 -15.96 -1.82 6.96
C ALA A 319 -17.45 -1.95 7.32
N SER A 320 -18.30 -2.29 6.34
CA SER A 320 -19.76 -2.37 6.53
C SER A 320 -20.21 -3.44 7.52
N ASP A 321 -19.38 -4.47 7.72
CA ASP A 321 -19.54 -5.57 8.67
C ASP A 321 -18.49 -5.58 9.78
N GLY A 322 -17.72 -4.49 9.93
CA GLY A 322 -16.65 -4.38 10.92
C GLY A 322 -17.10 -4.79 12.33
N ALA A 323 -16.22 -5.51 13.00
CA ALA A 323 -16.37 -6.13 14.30
C ALA A 323 -15.09 -5.95 15.13
N ALA A 324 -15.14 -6.40 16.38
CA ALA A 324 -14.01 -6.22 17.30
C ALA A 324 -12.80 -7.04 16.87
N GLY A 325 -11.66 -6.38 16.70
CA GLY A 325 -10.38 -7.01 16.36
C GLY A 325 -10.09 -7.11 14.86
N ASP A 326 -10.97 -6.62 13.97
CA ASP A 326 -10.78 -6.75 12.52
C ASP A 326 -9.64 -5.88 11.97
N ASN A 327 -9.26 -4.82 12.69
CA ASN A 327 -8.12 -3.96 12.38
C ASN A 327 -8.20 -3.32 10.98
N PHE A 328 -9.38 -2.81 10.59
CA PHE A 328 -9.58 -2.11 9.32
C PHE A 328 -8.70 -0.85 9.21
N GLY A 329 -8.17 -0.58 8.02
CA GLY A 329 -7.34 0.60 7.76
C GLY A 329 -5.86 0.41 8.11
N TYR A 330 -5.45 -0.80 8.54
CA TYR A 330 -4.05 -1.15 8.74
C TYR A 330 -3.21 -0.89 7.48
N SER A 331 -3.71 -1.34 6.32
CA SER A 331 -3.15 -1.05 5.02
C SER A 331 -4.18 -0.34 4.15
N VAL A 332 -3.77 0.71 3.43
CA VAL A 332 -4.65 1.46 2.54
C VAL A 332 -3.90 1.80 1.26
N SER A 333 -4.57 1.66 0.12
CA SER A 333 -4.08 2.13 -1.18
C SER A 333 -5.16 2.91 -1.92
N LEU A 334 -4.73 3.83 -2.78
CA LEU A 334 -5.60 4.80 -3.45
C LEU A 334 -5.17 4.96 -4.91
N SER A 335 -6.12 4.95 -5.83
CA SER A 335 -5.90 5.30 -7.23
C SER A 335 -7.12 6.00 -7.82
N GLY A 336 -6.97 7.29 -8.13
CA GLY A 336 -8.07 8.10 -8.66
C GLY A 336 -9.26 8.14 -7.70
N ASP A 337 -10.42 7.69 -8.18
CA ASP A 337 -11.69 7.64 -7.46
C ASP A 337 -11.95 6.26 -6.79
N ALA A 338 -10.91 5.43 -6.62
CA ALA A 338 -11.00 4.15 -5.91
C ALA A 338 -9.96 4.08 -4.79
N LEU A 339 -10.36 3.57 -3.62
CA LEU A 339 -9.46 3.20 -2.53
C LEU A 339 -9.75 1.77 -2.08
N VAL A 340 -8.73 1.11 -1.56
CA VAL A 340 -8.83 -0.21 -0.91
C VAL A 340 -8.23 -0.12 0.48
N ALA A 341 -8.90 -0.70 1.47
CA ALA A 341 -8.45 -0.77 2.85
C ALA A 341 -8.48 -2.23 3.35
N GLY A 342 -7.39 -2.68 3.93
CA GLY A 342 -7.27 -4.01 4.53
C GLY A 342 -7.78 -4.05 5.96
N ALA A 343 -8.42 -5.16 6.32
CA ALA A 343 -8.80 -5.58 7.66
C ALA A 343 -8.22 -6.97 7.90
N TRP A 344 -6.92 -7.01 8.22
CA TRP A 344 -6.11 -8.23 8.18
C TRP A 344 -6.55 -9.28 9.20
N ALA A 345 -7.29 -8.91 10.23
CA ALA A 345 -7.75 -9.81 11.27
C ALA A 345 -9.26 -10.13 11.17
N HIS A 346 -9.90 -9.82 10.04
CA HIS A 346 -11.32 -10.15 9.84
C HIS A 346 -11.57 -11.67 9.77
N ASP A 347 -12.71 -12.11 10.31
CA ASP A 347 -12.94 -13.52 10.71
C ASP A 347 -13.83 -14.34 9.74
N ASP A 348 -14.21 -13.80 8.59
CA ASP A 348 -15.29 -14.37 7.75
C ASP A 348 -15.00 -15.79 7.21
N ASN A 349 -13.75 -16.10 6.87
CA ASN A 349 -13.31 -17.41 6.39
C ASN A 349 -12.47 -18.18 7.43
N GLY A 350 -12.53 -17.79 8.69
CA GLY A 350 -11.73 -18.35 9.78
C GLY A 350 -11.13 -17.24 10.63
N THR A 351 -10.72 -17.55 11.87
CA THR A 351 -10.14 -16.56 12.76
C THR A 351 -8.91 -15.90 12.11
N ASP A 352 -8.90 -14.58 12.04
CA ASP A 352 -7.89 -13.76 11.39
C ASP A 352 -7.61 -14.16 9.93
N SER A 353 -8.65 -14.55 9.18
CA SER A 353 -8.52 -14.87 7.74
C SER A 353 -8.25 -13.64 6.87
N GLY A 354 -8.74 -12.49 7.32
CA GLY A 354 -8.56 -11.18 6.73
C GLY A 354 -9.49 -10.87 5.54
N SER A 355 -9.76 -9.57 5.36
CA SER A 355 -10.55 -9.01 4.26
C SER A 355 -9.88 -7.76 3.69
N ALA A 356 -10.24 -7.37 2.46
CA ALA A 356 -9.94 -6.04 1.93
C ALA A 356 -11.19 -5.41 1.31
N TYR A 357 -11.49 -4.17 1.65
CA TYR A 357 -12.71 -3.48 1.25
C TYR A 357 -12.40 -2.41 0.22
N VAL A 358 -13.16 -2.39 -0.87
CA VAL A 358 -13.03 -1.42 -1.96
C VAL A 358 -14.12 -0.36 -1.83
N PHE A 359 -13.69 0.89 -1.83
CA PHE A 359 -14.58 2.05 -1.87
C PHE A 359 -14.38 2.81 -3.18
N GLU A 360 -15.50 3.18 -3.81
CA GLU A 360 -15.51 4.03 -4.99
C GLU A 360 -16.16 5.37 -4.67
N ARG A 361 -15.58 6.44 -5.21
CA ARG A 361 -16.11 7.79 -5.05
C ARG A 361 -17.25 8.03 -6.02
N ASP A 362 -18.42 8.36 -5.49
CA ASP A 362 -19.60 8.65 -6.28
C ASP A 362 -19.52 10.04 -6.96
N GLY A 363 -20.47 10.32 -7.86
CA GLY A 363 -20.53 11.61 -8.54
C GLY A 363 -20.86 12.82 -7.64
N GLY A 364 -21.22 12.58 -6.38
CA GLY A 364 -21.41 13.58 -5.33
C GLY A 364 -20.16 13.80 -4.48
N GLY A 365 -19.12 12.98 -4.65
CA GLY A 365 -17.86 13.03 -3.90
C GLY A 365 -17.82 12.12 -2.67
N ALA A 366 -18.85 11.32 -2.41
CA ALA A 366 -18.89 10.40 -1.28
C ALA A 366 -18.20 9.07 -1.63
N TRP A 367 -17.41 8.54 -0.71
CA TRP A 367 -16.79 7.23 -0.83
C TRP A 367 -17.76 6.15 -0.36
N LEU A 368 -18.10 5.22 -1.24
CA LEU A 368 -19.06 4.16 -0.97
C LEU A 368 -18.36 2.82 -1.05
N GLU A 369 -18.53 1.98 -0.03
CA GLU A 369 -18.10 0.58 -0.12
C GLU A 369 -18.87 -0.09 -1.26
N THR A 370 -18.13 -0.67 -2.20
CA THR A 370 -18.68 -1.33 -3.39
C THR A 370 -18.44 -2.82 -3.37
N GLN A 371 -17.41 -3.26 -2.66
CA GLN A 371 -16.99 -4.65 -2.64
C GLN A 371 -16.16 -4.98 -1.42
N GLU A 372 -16.42 -6.14 -0.83
CA GLU A 372 -15.47 -6.85 0.03
C GLU A 372 -14.73 -7.90 -0.80
N LEU A 373 -13.42 -7.98 -0.60
CA LEU A 373 -12.52 -8.95 -1.22
C LEU A 373 -12.08 -9.94 -0.14
N LEU A 374 -12.25 -11.21 -0.47
CA LEU A 374 -11.80 -12.36 0.31
C LEU A 374 -10.81 -13.16 -0.53
N ALA A 375 -9.79 -13.74 0.10
CA ALA A 375 -8.94 -14.73 -0.55
C ALA A 375 -9.79 -15.92 -1.02
N SER A 376 -9.62 -16.37 -2.27
CA SER A 376 -10.38 -17.51 -2.81
C SER A 376 -10.18 -18.83 -2.05
N ASP A 377 -9.08 -18.96 -1.32
CA ASP A 377 -8.75 -20.07 -0.43
C ASP A 377 -8.47 -19.62 1.01
N GLY A 378 -9.07 -18.49 1.42
CA GLY A 378 -8.91 -17.92 2.76
C GLY A 378 -9.17 -18.91 3.89
N ALA A 379 -8.28 -18.92 4.88
CA ALA A 379 -8.29 -19.78 6.05
C ALA A 379 -7.86 -19.02 7.32
N GLU A 380 -8.00 -19.69 8.47
CA GLU A 380 -7.55 -19.16 9.77
C GLU A 380 -6.06 -18.76 9.73
N GLY A 381 -5.77 -17.50 10.10
CA GLY A 381 -4.42 -16.96 10.16
C GLY A 381 -3.76 -16.72 8.80
N ASP A 382 -4.55 -16.48 7.74
CA ASP A 382 -4.02 -16.04 6.44
C ASP A 382 -3.69 -14.54 6.45
N PHE A 383 -4.41 -13.74 7.24
CA PHE A 383 -4.20 -12.30 7.34
C PHE A 383 -4.30 -11.55 6.00
N PHE A 384 -5.27 -11.92 5.17
CA PHE A 384 -5.52 -11.25 3.90
C PHE A 384 -5.85 -9.77 4.11
N GLY A 385 -5.17 -8.88 3.38
CA GLY A 385 -5.32 -7.44 3.59
C GLY A 385 -4.24 -6.85 4.51
N SER A 386 -3.25 -7.63 4.96
CA SER A 386 -2.10 -7.09 5.69
C SER A 386 -1.28 -6.11 4.84
N SER A 387 -1.28 -6.28 3.52
CA SER A 387 -0.75 -5.28 2.59
C SER A 387 -1.64 -5.14 1.36
N VAL A 388 -1.84 -3.92 0.87
CA VAL A 388 -2.64 -3.64 -0.32
C VAL A 388 -1.95 -2.62 -1.21
N SER A 389 -2.07 -2.81 -2.52
CA SER A 389 -1.61 -1.84 -3.51
C SER A 389 -2.55 -1.83 -4.71
N MET A 390 -2.90 -0.65 -5.21
CA MET A 390 -3.81 -0.53 -6.34
C MET A 390 -3.37 0.50 -7.38
N THR A 391 -3.80 0.25 -8.61
CA THR A 391 -3.88 1.19 -9.72
C THR A 391 -5.29 1.15 -10.28
N ALA A 392 -5.59 1.94 -11.30
CA ALA A 392 -6.89 1.91 -11.98
C ALA A 392 -7.26 0.52 -12.54
N ASP A 393 -6.27 -0.32 -12.91
CA ASP A 393 -6.50 -1.58 -13.62
C ASP A 393 -6.01 -2.84 -12.88
N ALA A 394 -5.25 -2.67 -11.79
CA ALA A 394 -4.65 -3.77 -11.05
C ALA A 394 -4.69 -3.48 -9.55
N LEU A 395 -5.07 -4.49 -8.77
CA LEU A 395 -5.08 -4.46 -7.31
C LEU A 395 -4.36 -5.73 -6.82
N ALA A 396 -3.48 -5.57 -5.84
CA ALA A 396 -2.79 -6.66 -5.18
C ALA A 396 -3.09 -6.62 -3.68
N VAL A 397 -3.32 -7.80 -3.10
CA VAL A 397 -3.51 -7.99 -1.65
C VAL A 397 -2.55 -9.07 -1.17
N GLY A 398 -1.77 -8.76 -0.15
CA GLY A 398 -0.88 -9.72 0.51
C GLY A 398 -1.57 -10.47 1.65
N THR A 399 -1.02 -11.63 1.97
CA THR A 399 -1.30 -12.43 3.17
C THR A 399 0.01 -12.68 3.89
N SER A 400 0.19 -12.05 5.05
CA SER A 400 1.37 -12.25 5.89
C SER A 400 1.03 -11.87 7.31
N LEU A 401 1.67 -12.58 8.25
CA LEU A 401 1.55 -12.41 9.69
C LEU A 401 2.12 -11.11 10.21
N GLY A 402 2.66 -10.24 9.34
CA GLY A 402 3.27 -8.94 9.63
C GLY A 402 2.76 -8.32 10.92
N ILE A 403 3.42 -8.64 12.04
CA ILE A 403 2.94 -8.22 13.34
C ILE A 403 3.24 -6.74 13.40
N PHE A 404 2.23 -5.91 13.67
CA PHE A 404 2.46 -4.52 14.04
C PHE A 404 3.39 -4.51 15.27
N HIS A 405 4.65 -4.18 15.05
CA HIS A 405 5.64 -3.95 16.08
C HIS A 405 5.66 -2.44 16.33
N PRO A 406 4.95 -1.92 17.36
CA PRO A 406 5.31 -0.60 17.86
C PRO A 406 6.78 -0.69 18.25
N VAL A 407 7.59 0.27 17.81
CA VAL A 407 9.00 0.37 18.21
C VAL A 407 8.96 0.65 19.71
N ARG A 408 9.02 -0.40 20.54
CA ARG A 408 9.15 -0.28 21.98
C ARG A 408 10.54 -0.74 22.35
N GLY A 409 11.37 0.20 22.80
CA GLY A 409 12.75 0.02 23.25
C GLY A 409 12.98 -0.89 24.47
N GLU A 410 12.49 -2.13 24.46
CA GLU A 410 13.01 -3.18 25.34
C GLU A 410 13.96 -4.10 24.56
N VAL A 411 15.25 -3.99 24.90
CA VAL A 411 16.29 -5.01 24.64
C VAL A 411 15.96 -6.24 25.49
N GLU A 412 14.89 -6.94 25.16
CA GLU A 412 14.62 -8.30 25.65
C GLU A 412 15.01 -9.28 24.54
N PRO A 413 15.76 -10.35 24.83
CA PRO A 413 15.90 -11.43 23.86
C PRO A 413 14.49 -11.98 23.61
N ARG A 414 13.98 -11.86 22.37
CA ARG A 414 12.64 -12.30 21.93
C ARG A 414 12.25 -13.59 22.67
N SER A 415 11.48 -13.42 23.74
CA SER A 415 10.74 -14.50 24.38
C SER A 415 9.28 -14.08 24.26
N ASP A 416 8.62 -14.71 23.30
CA ASP A 416 7.20 -14.55 23.01
C ASP A 416 6.40 -14.73 24.29
N SER A 417 6.07 -13.62 24.94
CA SER A 417 5.21 -13.59 26.13
C SER A 417 3.80 -13.08 25.80
N ARG A 418 3.54 -12.68 24.55
CA ARG A 418 2.23 -12.88 23.91
C ARG A 418 2.30 -14.26 23.28
N GLY A 419 1.59 -15.24 23.86
CA GLY A 419 1.60 -16.64 23.43
C GLY A 419 0.98 -16.89 22.05
N LEU A 420 1.37 -16.13 21.03
CA LEU A 420 1.21 -16.49 19.64
C LEU A 420 2.30 -17.51 19.34
N VAL A 421 1.96 -18.77 19.63
CA VAL A 421 2.64 -19.89 18.97
C VAL A 421 2.61 -19.57 17.48
N ARG A 422 3.77 -19.54 16.82
CA ARG A 422 3.89 -19.63 15.36
C ARG A 422 3.12 -20.87 14.94
N ALA A 423 1.81 -20.74 14.77
CA ALA A 423 0.98 -21.81 14.31
C ALA A 423 1.48 -22.08 12.90
N ALA A 424 1.88 -23.33 12.65
CA ALA A 424 2.07 -23.77 11.27
C ALA A 424 0.80 -23.36 10.52
N ARG A 425 0.94 -22.50 9.52
CA ARG A 425 -0.23 -22.16 8.70
C ARG A 425 -0.68 -23.48 8.07
N GLY A 426 -1.96 -23.58 7.84
CA GLY A 426 -2.48 -24.69 7.09
C GLY A 426 -2.91 -24.12 5.77
N HIS A 427 -2.06 -24.20 4.75
CA HIS A 427 -2.50 -24.33 3.35
C HIS A 427 -2.36 -23.11 2.42
N ASP A 428 -1.13 -22.73 2.10
CA ASP A 428 -0.80 -22.02 0.85
C ASP A 428 -0.86 -22.93 -0.41
N GLY A 429 -1.31 -24.18 -0.28
CA GLY A 429 -1.37 -25.16 -1.36
C GLY A 429 -0.02 -25.78 -1.76
N ASN A 430 1.11 -25.26 -1.27
CA ASN A 430 2.46 -25.80 -1.47
C ASN A 430 3.06 -26.43 -0.20
N GLY A 431 2.39 -26.27 0.95
CA GLY A 431 2.77 -26.88 2.22
C GLY A 431 3.98 -26.23 2.87
N ALA A 432 4.31 -25.00 2.44
CA ALA A 432 5.41 -24.22 2.99
C ALA A 432 4.91 -23.21 4.02
N ASP A 433 3.73 -22.60 3.87
CA ASP A 433 3.26 -21.52 4.73
C ASP A 433 4.16 -20.28 4.65
N ALA A 434 4.60 -19.97 3.43
CA ALA A 434 5.46 -18.82 3.15
C ALA A 434 4.68 -17.50 3.16
N GLY A 435 3.36 -17.55 2.97
CA GLY A 435 2.54 -16.38 2.65
C GLY A 435 2.12 -16.39 1.17
N SER A 436 1.40 -15.37 0.72
CA SER A 436 0.84 -15.29 -0.65
C SER A 436 0.54 -13.84 -1.05
N ALA A 437 0.36 -13.62 -2.36
CA ALA A 437 -0.15 -12.37 -2.90
C ALA A 437 -1.23 -12.64 -3.95
N TYR A 438 -2.37 -11.97 -3.85
CA TYR A 438 -3.53 -12.17 -4.70
C TYR A 438 -3.68 -10.98 -5.64
N VAL A 439 -3.87 -11.27 -6.93
CA VAL A 439 -4.02 -10.24 -7.96
C VAL A 439 -5.45 -10.18 -8.44
N PHE A 440 -6.02 -8.99 -8.34
CA PHE A 440 -7.35 -8.66 -8.82
C PHE A 440 -7.26 -7.77 -10.06
N ALA A 441 -8.19 -7.97 -10.99
CA ALA A 441 -8.37 -7.11 -12.14
C ALA A 441 -9.80 -6.56 -12.16
N PHE A 442 -9.94 -5.30 -12.55
CA PHE A 442 -11.25 -4.69 -12.70
C PHE A 442 -11.92 -5.21 -13.99
N GLN A 443 -13.12 -5.80 -13.87
CA GLN A 443 -13.86 -6.33 -15.00
C GLN A 443 -15.13 -5.53 -15.28
N LEU A 444 -15.28 -5.09 -16.53
CA LEU A 444 -16.54 -4.58 -17.07
C LEU A 444 -17.31 -5.75 -17.68
N PHE A 445 -18.28 -6.30 -16.96
CA PHE A 445 -19.19 -7.28 -17.54
C PHE A 445 -20.16 -6.53 -18.48
N SER A 446 -19.91 -6.58 -19.79
CA SER A 446 -20.93 -6.19 -20.76
C SER A 446 -22.04 -7.23 -20.71
N ASP A 447 -23.25 -6.79 -20.44
CA ASP A 447 -24.46 -7.56 -20.64
C ASP A 447 -24.45 -8.18 -22.04
N GLY A 448 -24.48 -9.51 -22.10
CA GLY A 448 -24.58 -10.27 -23.33
C GLY A 448 -25.92 -10.02 -24.01
N PHE A 449 -26.05 -8.88 -24.68
CA PHE A 449 -27.05 -8.65 -25.72
C PHE A 449 -26.35 -8.80 -27.07
N GLU A 450 -26.07 -10.05 -27.47
CA GLU A 450 -25.91 -10.34 -28.89
C GLU A 450 -27.26 -10.06 -29.55
N SER A 451 -27.36 -8.86 -30.13
CA SER A 451 -28.49 -8.46 -30.93
C SER A 451 -28.55 -9.34 -32.18
N GLY A 452 -29.55 -10.23 -32.22
CA GLY A 452 -30.32 -10.48 -33.43
C GLY A 452 -29.70 -11.45 -34.44
N ASP A 453 -30.23 -12.67 -34.39
CA ASP A 453 -30.67 -13.41 -35.56
C ASP A 453 -31.26 -12.44 -36.63
N THR A 454 -30.50 -12.17 -37.70
CA THR A 454 -30.90 -11.29 -38.80
C THR A 454 -31.73 -12.02 -39.87
N SER A 455 -32.24 -13.22 -39.60
CA SER A 455 -32.93 -14.03 -40.60
C SER A 455 -34.45 -13.86 -40.67
N ALA A 456 -35.02 -12.67 -40.43
CA ALA A 456 -36.49 -12.54 -40.56
C ALA A 456 -37.08 -11.15 -40.83
N TRP A 457 -36.49 -10.28 -41.66
CA TRP A 457 -37.24 -9.13 -42.22
C TRP A 457 -36.84 -8.82 -43.66
N SER A 458 -37.42 -9.55 -44.63
CA SER A 458 -37.66 -9.01 -45.97
C SER A 458 -39.15 -9.01 -46.27
N SER A 459 -39.84 -7.93 -45.91
CA SER A 459 -41.16 -7.60 -46.47
C SER A 459 -40.97 -6.64 -47.64
N THR A 460 -40.71 -7.20 -48.82
CA THR A 460 -41.08 -6.55 -50.07
C THR A 460 -42.56 -6.85 -50.32
N VAL A 461 -43.42 -5.83 -50.43
CA VAL A 461 -44.47 -5.60 -51.45
C VAL A 461 -45.12 -4.23 -51.17
N PRO A 462 -45.54 -3.41 -52.15
CA PRO A 462 -45.26 -3.42 -53.60
C PRO A 462 -44.31 -2.33 -54.06
#